data_AF-A0A2S5ME27-F1
#
_entry.id   AF-A0A2S5ME27-F1
#
_cell.length_a   1.000
_cell.length_b   1.000
_cell.length_c   1.000
_cell.angle_alpha   90.00
_cell.angle_beta   90.00
_cell.angle_gamma   90.00
#
_symmetry.space_group_name_H-M   'P 1'
#
loop_
_entity.id
_entity.type
_entity.pdbx_description
1 polymer ?
#
loop_
_entity_poly.entity_id
_entity_poly.type
_entity_poly.pdbx_seq_one_letter_code
_entity_poly.pdbx_strand_id
1 'polypeptide(L)'
;MTQGAQIWPGDRMRAFFRAHIRRETTLDDASAERLSDALTRAINRMLVWDAPPLSAHDASDSSSKVSAEAVKPAFDPYAFSVLAALMKTGREGLTKKLADIGSAEHLKALAEAQHLAIDPKIKKLDDLRKAIIAATEQRLADRKAAAS
;
A
#
# COMPACT_ATOMS: atom_id res chain seq x y z
N MET A 1 6.96 15.48 -3.43
CA MET A 1 6.08 15.35 -2.25
C MET A 1 4.66 15.67 -2.71
N THR A 2 3.82 14.67 -2.90
CA THR A 2 2.41 14.85 -3.29
C THR A 2 1.63 15.36 -2.08
N GLN A 3 1.06 16.56 -2.19
CA GLN A 3 0.21 17.09 -1.12
C GLN A 3 -1.17 16.44 -1.17
N GLY A 4 -1.68 16.03 -0.01
CA GLY A 4 -3.01 15.44 0.11
C GLY A 4 -4.04 16.55 0.22
N ALA A 5 -4.95 16.62 -0.73
CA ALA A 5 -6.10 17.50 -0.69
C ALA A 5 -7.18 16.88 0.19
N GLN A 6 -7.60 17.62 1.22
CA GLN A 6 -8.74 17.23 2.03
C GLN A 6 -10.02 17.61 1.32
N ILE A 7 -10.94 16.67 1.19
CA ILE A 7 -12.23 16.83 0.53
C ILE A 7 -13.33 16.56 1.57
N TRP A 8 -14.28 17.47 1.63
CA TRP A 8 -15.48 17.38 2.47
C TRP A 8 -16.67 16.84 1.68
N PRO A 9 -17.73 16.36 2.36
CA PRO A 9 -18.89 15.76 1.70
C PRO A 9 -19.58 16.78 0.80
N GLY A 10 -19.84 16.41 -0.45
CA GLY A 10 -20.40 17.31 -1.47
C GLY A 10 -20.03 16.89 -2.89
N ASP A 11 -20.25 17.79 -3.86
CA ASP A 11 -20.10 17.49 -5.29
C ASP A 11 -18.69 17.00 -5.66
N ARG A 12 -17.66 17.54 -5.00
CA ARG A 12 -16.27 17.17 -5.23
C ARG A 12 -15.95 15.74 -4.79
N MET A 13 -16.51 15.30 -3.65
CA MET A 13 -16.34 13.93 -3.15
C MET A 13 -17.15 12.93 -3.99
N ARG A 14 -18.36 13.32 -4.39
CA ARG A 14 -19.22 12.52 -5.26
C ARG A 14 -18.58 12.29 -6.64
N ALA A 15 -18.06 13.35 -7.25
CA ALA A 15 -17.36 13.26 -8.53
C ALA A 15 -16.12 12.35 -8.45
N PHE A 16 -15.38 12.42 -7.34
CA PHE A 16 -14.23 11.56 -7.10
C PHE A 16 -14.59 10.07 -7.08
N PHE A 17 -15.63 9.70 -6.31
CA PHE A 17 -16.12 8.32 -6.25
C PHE A 17 -16.66 7.85 -7.59
N ARG A 18 -17.48 8.67 -8.25
CA ARG A 18 -18.05 8.33 -9.56
C ARG A 18 -16.97 8.03 -10.60
N ALA A 19 -15.91 8.85 -10.65
CA ALA A 19 -14.81 8.66 -11.58
C ALA A 19 -14.04 7.35 -11.33
N HIS A 20 -13.82 6.98 -10.07
CA HIS A 20 -13.12 5.74 -9.71
C HIS A 20 -13.98 4.50 -9.91
N ILE A 21 -15.24 4.52 -9.48
CA ILE A 21 -16.17 3.39 -9.63
C ILE A 21 -16.36 3.04 -11.10
N ARG A 22 -16.49 4.05 -11.98
CA ARG A 22 -16.64 3.84 -13.42
C ARG A 22 -15.39 3.28 -14.10
N ARG A 23 -14.20 3.55 -13.57
CA ARG A 23 -12.94 3.04 -14.13
C ARG A 23 -12.73 1.56 -13.81
N GLU A 24 -13.20 1.08 -12.67
CA GLU A 24 -12.87 -0.27 -12.19
C GLU A 24 -14.01 -1.29 -12.29
N THR A 25 -15.24 -0.87 -12.60
CA THR A 25 -16.40 -1.76 -12.55
C THR A 25 -17.23 -1.72 -13.83
N THR A 26 -17.87 -2.85 -14.16
CA THR A 26 -18.88 -2.96 -15.24
C THR A 26 -20.27 -2.48 -14.80
N LEU A 27 -20.34 -1.65 -13.75
CA LEU A 27 -21.62 -1.16 -13.22
C LEU A 27 -22.28 -0.22 -14.22
N ASP A 28 -23.61 -0.27 -14.28
CA ASP A 28 -24.40 0.69 -15.03
C ASP A 28 -24.32 2.09 -14.40
N ASP A 29 -24.60 3.11 -15.22
CA ASP A 29 -24.46 4.51 -14.83
C ASP A 29 -25.34 4.92 -13.65
N ALA A 30 -26.52 4.33 -13.51
CA ALA A 30 -27.42 4.64 -12.40
C ALA A 30 -26.93 4.02 -11.09
N SER A 31 -26.38 2.80 -11.13
CA SER A 31 -25.77 2.16 -9.96
C SER A 31 -24.51 2.89 -9.49
N ALA A 32 -23.65 3.35 -10.42
CA ALA A 32 -22.46 4.12 -10.09
C ALA A 32 -22.79 5.44 -9.37
N GLU A 33 -23.86 6.14 -9.79
CA GLU A 33 -24.33 7.35 -9.12
C GLU A 33 -24.87 7.08 -7.72
N ARG A 34 -25.76 6.08 -7.58
CA ARG A 34 -26.30 5.71 -6.26
C ARG A 34 -25.22 5.33 -5.27
N LEU A 35 -24.20 4.60 -5.72
CA LEU A 35 -23.09 4.19 -4.86
C LEU A 35 -22.22 5.40 -4.46
N SER A 36 -21.94 6.30 -5.40
CA SER A 36 -21.18 7.53 -5.13
C SER A 36 -21.90 8.42 -4.11
N ASP A 37 -23.23 8.52 -4.20
CA ASP A 37 -24.06 9.24 -3.25
C ASP A 37 -24.06 8.62 -1.86
N ALA A 38 -24.20 7.30 -1.78
CA ALA A 38 -24.18 6.56 -0.53
C ALA A 38 -22.83 6.74 0.19
N LEU A 39 -21.72 6.61 -0.55
CA LEU A 39 -20.37 6.79 -0.01
C LEU A 39 -20.12 8.23 0.44
N THR A 40 -20.60 9.21 -0.32
CA THR A 40 -20.47 10.63 0.04
C THR A 40 -21.23 10.97 1.32
N ARG A 41 -22.38 10.35 1.58
CA ARG A 41 -23.16 10.54 2.82
C ARG A 41 -22.54 9.83 4.03
N ALA A 42 -21.87 8.71 3.81
CA ALA A 42 -21.28 7.90 4.88
C ALA A 42 -19.96 8.45 5.41
N ILE A 43 -19.28 9.31 4.64
CA ILE A 43 -17.94 9.79 4.95
C ILE A 43 -18.02 11.25 5.36
N ASN A 44 -17.49 11.60 6.53
CA ASN A 44 -17.46 12.97 7.02
C ASN A 44 -16.26 13.78 6.46
N ARG A 45 -15.16 13.10 6.11
CA ARG A 45 -13.94 13.73 5.58
C ARG A 45 -13.09 12.70 4.84
N MET A 46 -12.58 13.06 3.67
CA MET A 46 -11.68 12.22 2.87
C MET A 46 -10.38 12.95 2.59
N LEU A 47 -9.25 12.25 2.71
CA LEU A 47 -7.96 12.74 2.25
C LEU A 47 -7.68 12.11 0.89
N VAL A 48 -7.60 12.93 -0.15
CA VAL A 48 -7.27 12.49 -1.50
C VAL A 48 -5.87 12.94 -1.82
N TRP A 49 -5.02 11.99 -2.22
CA TRP A 49 -3.70 12.32 -2.72
C TRP A 49 -3.83 12.73 -4.18
N ASP A 50 -3.39 13.95 -4.52
CA ASP A 50 -3.17 14.30 -5.92
C ASP A 50 -1.99 13.45 -6.40
N ALA A 51 -2.29 12.32 -7.05
CA ALA A 51 -1.31 11.69 -7.91
C ALA A 51 -1.03 12.70 -9.04
N PRO A 52 0.24 13.01 -9.36
CA PRO A 52 0.53 13.82 -10.54
C PRO A 52 -0.21 13.18 -11.72
N PRO A 53 -0.81 13.98 -12.62
CA PRO A 53 -1.35 13.41 -13.85
C PRO A 53 -0.17 12.66 -14.47
N LEU A 54 -0.23 11.33 -14.49
CA LEU A 54 0.63 10.55 -15.36
C LEU A 54 0.45 11.20 -16.72
N SER A 55 1.52 11.86 -17.18
CA SER A 55 1.52 12.69 -18.37
C SER A 55 0.73 11.99 -19.45
N ALA A 56 -0.15 12.73 -20.10
CA ALA A 56 -0.96 12.30 -21.23
C ALA A 56 -0.09 12.03 -22.49
N HIS A 57 0.93 11.18 -22.35
CA HIS A 57 1.85 10.78 -23.41
C HIS A 57 1.71 9.32 -23.85
N ASP A 58 0.92 8.49 -23.16
CA ASP A 58 0.69 7.09 -23.60
C ASP A 58 -0.78 6.81 -23.90
N ALA A 59 -1.43 7.76 -24.56
CA ALA A 59 -2.71 7.55 -25.23
C ALA A 59 -2.55 7.82 -26.73
N SER A 60 -1.65 7.10 -27.40
CA SER A 60 -1.84 6.80 -28.82
C SER A 60 -0.97 5.62 -29.24
N ASP A 61 -1.66 4.49 -29.37
CA ASP A 61 -1.45 3.51 -30.41
C ASP A 61 -0.13 2.72 -30.41
N SER A 62 -0.21 1.48 -29.93
CA SER A 62 0.25 0.33 -30.72
C SER A 62 -0.31 -0.97 -30.13
N SER A 63 -1.39 -1.43 -30.76
CA SER A 63 -1.59 -2.87 -30.92
C SER A 63 -0.39 -3.43 -31.68
N SER A 64 0.59 -3.99 -30.96
CA SER A 64 1.58 -4.89 -31.54
C SER A 64 2.07 -5.84 -30.45
N LYS A 65 1.34 -6.94 -30.34
CA LYS A 65 1.81 -8.28 -29.96
C LYS A 65 3.32 -8.44 -30.21
N VAL A 66 4.15 -8.58 -29.17
CA VAL A 66 5.33 -9.49 -29.08
C VAL A 66 5.91 -9.47 -27.65
N SER A 67 6.15 -10.69 -27.16
CA SER A 67 6.97 -11.10 -26.01
C SER A 67 6.47 -10.82 -24.59
N ALA A 68 5.90 -11.89 -24.03
CA ALA A 68 5.85 -12.15 -22.60
C ALA A 68 7.28 -12.17 -22.02
N GLU A 69 7.72 -11.04 -21.49
CA GLU A 69 8.71 -11.02 -20.42
C GLU A 69 8.00 -10.42 -19.21
N ALA A 70 7.75 -11.26 -18.21
CA ALA A 70 6.97 -10.91 -17.05
C ALA A 70 7.59 -9.68 -16.36
N VAL A 71 6.96 -8.52 -16.56
CA VAL A 71 7.21 -7.32 -15.76
C VAL A 71 6.88 -7.73 -14.34
N LYS A 72 7.91 -8.07 -13.55
CA LYS A 72 7.73 -8.35 -12.13
C LYS A 72 7.05 -7.11 -11.54
N PRO A 73 5.92 -7.27 -10.83
CA PRO A 73 5.24 -6.12 -10.25
C PRO A 73 6.24 -5.34 -9.38
N ALA A 74 6.17 -4.02 -9.46
CA ALA A 74 6.97 -3.14 -8.62
C ALA A 74 6.80 -3.56 -7.15
N PHE A 75 7.89 -3.56 -6.38
CA PHE A 75 7.84 -3.94 -4.97
C PHE A 75 6.94 -2.97 -4.20
N ASP A 76 5.93 -3.51 -3.53
CA ASP A 76 5.02 -2.75 -2.66
C ASP A 76 5.39 -2.96 -1.17
N PRO A 77 5.93 -1.93 -0.49
CA PRO A 77 6.24 -1.99 0.95
C PRO A 77 5.02 -2.18 1.86
N TYR A 78 3.80 -1.94 1.35
CA TYR A 78 2.54 -2.06 2.08
C TYR A 78 1.79 -3.37 1.77
N ALA A 79 2.33 -4.24 0.91
CA ALA A 79 1.70 -5.48 0.49
C ALA A 79 1.33 -6.42 1.65
N PHE A 80 2.06 -6.33 2.78
CA PHE A 80 1.68 -7.02 4.01
C PHE A 80 2.18 -6.31 5.27
N SER A 81 1.48 -6.50 6.38
CA SER A 81 1.93 -6.03 7.69
C SER A 81 2.81 -7.08 8.37
N VAL A 82 4.01 -6.66 8.77
CA VAL A 82 5.00 -7.46 9.52
C VAL A 82 4.45 -7.94 10.85
N LEU A 83 3.70 -7.07 11.56
CA LEU A 83 3.09 -7.40 12.84
C LEU A 83 1.97 -8.43 12.67
N ALA A 84 1.08 -8.24 11.69
CA ALA A 84 0.01 -9.19 11.42
C ALA A 84 0.56 -10.56 10.95
N ALA A 85 1.62 -10.55 10.14
CA ALA A 85 2.32 -11.77 9.74
C ALA A 85 2.93 -12.49 10.95
N LEU A 86 3.60 -11.75 11.85
CA LEU A 86 4.16 -12.30 13.09
C LEU A 86 3.07 -12.92 13.98
N MET A 87 1.93 -12.25 14.15
CA MET A 87 0.84 -12.75 14.98
C MET A 87 0.13 -13.98 14.39
N LYS A 88 -0.04 -14.03 13.07
CA LYS A 88 -0.78 -15.11 12.39
C LYS A 88 0.07 -16.34 12.12
N THR A 89 1.33 -16.15 11.75
CA THR A 89 2.20 -17.24 11.26
C THR A 89 3.45 -17.45 12.11
N GLY A 90 3.61 -16.65 13.18
CA GLY A 90 4.78 -16.71 14.04
C GLY A 90 6.05 -16.18 13.36
N ARG A 91 7.16 -16.32 14.08
CA ARG A 91 8.49 -15.91 13.63
C ARG A 91 8.92 -16.60 12.34
N GLU A 92 8.65 -17.90 12.22
CA GLU A 92 9.03 -18.70 11.05
C GLU A 92 8.29 -18.26 9.78
N GLY A 93 6.98 -18.00 9.88
CA GLY A 93 6.19 -17.52 8.75
C GLY A 93 6.61 -16.13 8.28
N LEU A 94 6.94 -15.24 9.21
CA LEU A 94 7.51 -13.93 8.86
C LEU A 94 8.88 -14.07 8.20
N THR A 95 9.74 -14.97 8.69
CA THR A 95 11.06 -15.22 8.12
C THR A 95 10.96 -15.67 6.66
N LYS A 96 10.03 -16.57 6.33
CA LYS A 96 9.78 -17.03 4.95
C LYS A 96 9.37 -15.86 4.04
N LYS A 97 8.43 -15.02 4.48
CA LYS A 97 8.02 -13.83 3.71
C LYS A 97 9.14 -12.83 3.47
N LEU A 98 10.04 -12.66 4.45
CA LEU A 98 11.20 -11.79 4.31
C LEU A 98 12.30 -12.41 3.43
N ALA A 99 12.34 -13.74 3.31
CA ALA A 99 13.27 -14.45 2.43
C ALA A 99 12.93 -14.22 0.94
N ASP A 100 11.63 -14.10 0.62
CA ASP A 100 11.15 -13.79 -0.75
C ASP A 100 11.61 -12.39 -1.22
N ILE A 101 11.96 -11.50 -0.30
CA ILE A 101 12.50 -10.18 -0.59
C ILE A 101 14.02 -10.27 -0.77
N GLY A 102 14.46 -10.20 -2.03
CA GLY A 102 15.87 -10.31 -2.43
C GLY A 102 16.66 -9.01 -2.44
N SER A 103 16.05 -7.85 -2.14
CA SER A 103 16.70 -6.54 -2.20
C SER A 103 16.78 -5.88 -0.81
N ALA A 104 17.96 -5.35 -0.49
CA ALA A 104 18.19 -4.64 0.76
C ALA A 104 17.40 -3.32 0.81
N GLU A 105 17.21 -2.68 -0.34
CA GLU A 105 16.40 -1.47 -0.47
C GLU A 105 14.92 -1.76 -0.17
N HIS A 106 14.41 -2.87 -0.68
CA HIS A 106 13.03 -3.30 -0.43
C HIS A 106 12.79 -3.63 1.05
N LEU A 107 13.75 -4.29 1.71
CA LEU A 107 13.67 -4.55 3.15
C LEU A 107 13.69 -3.26 3.98
N LYS A 108 14.50 -2.27 3.59
CA LYS A 108 14.54 -0.96 4.24
C LYS A 108 13.23 -0.19 4.02
N ALA A 109 12.71 -0.18 2.79
CA ALA A 109 11.43 0.44 2.46
C ALA A 109 10.28 -0.20 3.25
N LEU A 110 10.26 -1.52 3.41
CA LEU A 110 9.28 -2.22 4.24
C LEU A 110 9.40 -1.82 5.72
N ALA A 111 10.62 -1.73 6.25
CA ALA A 111 10.84 -1.30 7.62
C ALA A 111 10.36 0.13 7.86
N GLU A 112 10.67 1.05 6.94
CA GLU A 112 10.28 2.46 6.99
C GLU A 112 8.76 2.62 6.89
N ALA A 113 8.13 1.94 5.93
CA ALA A 113 6.68 1.94 5.73
C ALA A 113 5.90 1.47 6.97
N GLN A 114 6.51 0.58 7.76
CA GLN A 114 5.91 0.00 8.97
C GLN A 114 6.42 0.67 10.25
N HIS A 115 7.20 1.75 10.12
CA HIS A 115 7.84 2.50 11.19
C HIS A 115 8.62 1.62 12.17
N LEU A 116 9.34 0.62 11.66
CA LEU A 116 10.23 -0.23 12.45
C LEU A 116 11.56 0.50 12.68
N ALA A 117 11.98 0.57 13.95
CA ALA A 117 13.28 1.11 14.32
C ALA A 117 14.38 0.10 13.96
N ILE A 118 15.08 0.34 12.86
CA ILE A 118 16.21 -0.48 12.38
C ILE A 118 17.43 0.41 12.20
N ASP A 119 18.62 -0.11 12.55
CA ASP A 119 19.86 0.61 12.35
C ASP A 119 20.14 0.82 10.84
N PRO A 120 20.22 2.08 10.35
CA PRO A 120 20.45 2.38 8.94
C PRO A 120 21.82 1.89 8.43
N LYS A 121 22.77 1.59 9.33
CA LYS A 121 24.11 1.09 9.00
C LYS A 121 24.09 -0.37 8.55
N ILE A 122 23.01 -1.11 8.78
CA ILE A 122 22.88 -2.49 8.35
C ILE A 122 22.71 -2.53 6.83
N LYS A 123 23.61 -3.26 6.15
CA LYS A 123 23.62 -3.40 4.68
C LYS A 123 23.41 -4.84 4.22
N LYS A 124 23.69 -5.83 5.07
CA LYS A 124 23.52 -7.25 4.74
C LYS A 124 22.04 -7.63 4.79
N LEU A 125 21.58 -8.37 3.79
CA LEU A 125 20.19 -8.84 3.68
C LEU A 125 19.76 -9.62 4.92
N ASP A 126 20.55 -10.60 5.34
CA ASP A 126 20.16 -11.45 6.48
C ASP A 126 20.11 -10.68 7.80
N ASP A 127 21.00 -9.71 7.97
CA ASP A 127 20.99 -8.84 9.15
C ASP A 127 19.79 -7.89 9.14
N LEU A 128 19.40 -7.39 7.96
CA LEU A 128 18.15 -6.61 7.80
C LEU A 128 16.92 -7.44 8.14
N ARG A 129 16.83 -8.69 7.64
CA ARG A 129 15.72 -9.59 7.95
C ARG A 129 15.63 -9.88 9.45
N LYS A 130 16.76 -10.17 10.10
CA LYS A 130 16.83 -10.38 11.56
C LYS A 130 16.41 -9.13 12.33
N ALA A 131 16.87 -7.95 11.90
CA ALA A 131 16.52 -6.69 12.55
C ALA A 131 15.02 -6.36 12.42
N ILE A 132 14.41 -6.62 11.25
CA ILE A 132 12.96 -6.46 11.04
C ILE A 132 12.16 -7.35 12.00
N ILE A 133 12.56 -8.61 12.14
CA ILE A 133 11.90 -9.56 13.04
C ILE A 133 12.01 -9.07 14.50
N ALA A 134 13.23 -8.73 14.94
CA ALA A 134 13.47 -8.27 16.31
C ALA A 134 12.69 -6.98 16.64
N ALA A 135 12.68 -6.00 15.73
CA ALA A 135 11.92 -4.76 15.90
C ALA A 135 10.40 -5.02 15.98
N THR A 136 9.90 -5.99 15.21
CA THR A 136 8.48 -6.36 15.22
C THR A 136 8.10 -7.09 16.52
N GLU A 137 8.95 -7.98 17.00
CA GLU A 137 8.79 -8.68 18.29
C GLU A 137 8.80 -7.69 19.46
N GLN A 138 9.74 -6.74 19.48
CA GLN A 138 9.81 -5.70 20.50
C GLN A 138 8.53 -4.86 20.53
N ARG A 139 8.06 -4.40 19.37
CA ARG A 139 6.82 -3.63 19.28
C ARG A 139 5.60 -4.40 19.77
N LEU A 140 5.55 -5.72 19.54
CA LEU A 140 4.49 -6.57 20.06
C LEU A 140 4.58 -6.69 21.59
N ALA A 141 5.79 -6.84 22.13
CA ALA A 141 6.03 -6.88 23.57
C ALA A 141 5.64 -5.56 24.25
N ASP A 142 6.05 -4.42 23.70
CA ASP A 142 5.70 -3.08 24.22
C ASP A 142 4.18 -2.87 24.25
N ARG A 143 3.48 -3.31 23.19
CA ARG A 143 2.01 -3.25 23.13
C ARG A 143 1.34 -4.15 24.19
N LYS A 144 1.90 -5.33 24.47
CA LYS A 144 1.37 -6.21 25.52
C LYS A 144 1.63 -5.62 26.91
N ALA A 145 2.82 -5.07 27.14
CA ALA A 145 3.19 -4.43 28.40
C ALA A 145 2.32 -3.20 28.69
N ALA A 146 2.00 -2.39 27.67
CA ALA A 146 1.13 -1.22 27.83
C ALA A 146 -0.37 -1.56 28.01
N ALA A 147 -0.77 -2.80 27.75
CA ALA A 147 -2.15 -3.27 27.89
C ALA A 147 -2.39 -4.09 29.17
N SER A 148 -1.34 -4.30 29.98
CA SER A 148 -1.39 -4.96 31.30
C SER A 148 -1.24 -3.95 32.42
#